data_AF-A0A427B0B7-F1
#
_entry.id   AF-A0A427B0B7-F1
#
_cell.length_a   1.000
_cell.length_b   1.000
_cell.length_c   1.000
_cell.angle_alpha   90.00
_cell.angle_beta   90.00
_cell.angle_gamma   90.00
#
_symmetry.space_group_name_H-M   'P 1'
#
loop_
_entity.id
_entity.type
_entity.pdbx_description
1 polymer ?
#
loop_
_entity_poly.entity_id
_entity_poly.type
_entity_poly.pdbx_seq_one_letter_code
_entity_poly.pdbx_strand_id
1 'polypeptide(L)'
;MDPALVNLLRSRCPQSSRVDNTVFLDHSTPSTVDNGYYKEIVAKRGVLKVDQNIAMDGATNATVRSLANGGSSFPSLFGRAMVKMGAIQVVTGTQGQIRKSCRVVKK
;
A
#
# COMPACT_ATOMS: atom_id res chain seq x y z
N MET A 1 -17.39 -2.61 4.53
CA MET A 1 -16.38 -3.68 4.48
C MET A 1 -17.10 -5.01 4.35
N ASP A 2 -16.54 -5.95 3.60
CA ASP A 2 -17.02 -7.33 3.49
C ASP A 2 -17.23 -7.99 4.87
N PRO A 3 -18.38 -8.63 5.15
CA PRO A 3 -18.66 -9.20 6.47
C PRO A 3 -17.69 -10.31 6.91
N ALA A 4 -17.19 -11.13 5.98
CA ALA A 4 -16.24 -12.19 6.31
C ALA A 4 -14.89 -11.60 6.75
N LEU A 5 -14.42 -10.56 6.06
CA LEU A 5 -13.26 -9.80 6.49
C LEU A 5 -13.47 -9.13 7.85
N VAL A 6 -14.65 -8.52 8.10
CA VAL A 6 -14.95 -7.92 9.41
C VAL A 6 -14.83 -8.93 10.54
N ASN A 7 -15.36 -10.15 10.36
CA ASN A 7 -15.27 -11.20 11.37
C ASN A 7 -13.82 -11.64 11.60
N LEU A 8 -13.05 -11.83 10.53
CA LEU A 8 -11.61 -12.12 10.61
C LEU A 8 -10.87 -11.04 11.39
N LEU A 9 -11.03 -9.76 11.01
CA LEU A 9 -10.34 -8.63 11.64
C LEU A 9 -10.75 -8.47 13.10
N ARG A 10 -12.02 -8.64 13.46
CA ARG A 10 -12.47 -8.58 14.87
C ARG A 10 -11.83 -9.67 15.73
N SER A 11 -11.65 -10.87 15.19
CA SER A 11 -10.96 -11.95 15.90
C SER A 11 -9.47 -11.70 16.08
N ARG A 12 -8.82 -11.03 15.12
CA ARG A 12 -7.38 -10.72 15.13
C ARG A 12 -7.05 -9.44 15.88
N CYS A 13 -7.97 -8.48 15.90
CA CYS A 13 -7.83 -7.17 16.50
C CYS A 13 -8.96 -6.93 17.53
N PRO A 14 -8.98 -7.69 18.64
CA PRO A 14 -9.99 -7.50 19.67
C PRO A 14 -9.81 -6.15 20.36
N GLN A 15 -10.91 -5.50 20.74
CA GLN A 15 -10.91 -4.16 21.35
C GLN A 15 -10.08 -4.09 22.65
N SER A 16 -10.01 -5.19 23.41
CA SER A 16 -9.27 -5.28 24.67
C SER A 16 -7.87 -5.87 24.51
N SER A 17 -7.30 -5.87 23.30
CA SER A 17 -5.96 -6.42 23.11
C SER A 17 -4.92 -5.60 23.86
N ARG A 18 -3.98 -6.30 24.51
CA ARG A 18 -2.83 -5.70 25.20
C ARG A 18 -1.54 -5.74 24.37
N VAL A 19 -1.65 -6.21 23.13
CA VAL A 19 -0.53 -6.39 22.21
C VAL A 19 -0.87 -5.78 20.85
N ASP A 20 0.16 -5.39 20.11
CA ASP A 20 0.03 -4.87 18.75
C ASP A 20 -0.15 -6.04 17.76
N ASN A 21 -1.40 -6.42 17.53
CA ASN A 21 -1.71 -7.44 16.51
C ASN A 21 -1.53 -6.89 15.11
N THR A 22 -1.06 -7.74 14.21
CA THR A 22 -0.89 -7.41 12.79
C THR A 22 -1.88 -8.20 11.94
N VAL A 23 -2.23 -7.62 10.80
CA VAL A 23 -3.03 -8.24 9.73
C VAL A 23 -2.39 -7.87 8.40
N PHE A 24 -2.60 -8.70 7.38
CA PHE A 24 -2.11 -8.39 6.04
C PHE A 24 -2.98 -7.33 5.38
N LEU A 25 -2.38 -6.38 4.70
CA LEU A 25 -3.12 -5.38 3.90
C LEU A 25 -3.74 -6.00 2.64
N ASP A 26 -3.12 -7.07 2.13
CA ASP A 26 -3.63 -7.93 1.06
C ASP A 26 -3.76 -9.35 1.60
N HIS A 27 -4.98 -9.87 1.65
CA HIS A 27 -5.26 -11.22 2.14
C HIS A 27 -5.11 -12.31 1.07
N SER A 28 -5.09 -11.93 -0.21
CA SER A 28 -4.97 -12.86 -1.33
C SER A 28 -3.51 -13.22 -1.59
N THR A 29 -2.62 -12.22 -1.61
CA THR A 29 -1.19 -12.39 -1.94
C THR A 29 -0.30 -11.57 -0.99
N PRO A 30 -0.28 -11.89 0.32
CA PRO A 30 0.31 -11.03 1.37
C PRO A 30 1.81 -10.72 1.22
N SER A 31 2.53 -11.56 0.49
CA SER A 31 3.98 -11.46 0.30
C SER A 31 4.37 -11.16 -1.15
N THR A 32 3.42 -10.74 -2.00
CA THR A 32 3.66 -10.49 -3.43
C THR A 32 3.19 -9.08 -3.79
N VAL A 33 4.01 -8.38 -4.57
CA VAL A 33 3.65 -7.07 -5.13
C VAL A 33 2.97 -7.29 -6.46
N ASP A 34 1.64 -7.33 -6.45
CA ASP A 34 0.80 -7.53 -7.61
C ASP A 34 -0.47 -6.67 -7.54
N ASN A 35 -1.44 -6.93 -8.41
CA ASN A 35 -2.72 -6.20 -8.41
C ASN A 35 -3.78 -6.80 -7.48
N GLY A 36 -3.45 -7.81 -6.66
CA GLY A 36 -4.30 -8.42 -5.64
C GLY A 36 -4.89 -7.38 -4.70
N TYR A 37 -4.06 -6.45 -4.23
CA TYR A 37 -4.49 -5.29 -3.44
C TYR A 37 -5.71 -4.55 -4.06
N TYR A 38 -5.65 -4.26 -5.36
CA TYR A 38 -6.76 -3.56 -6.04
C TYR A 38 -8.01 -4.44 -6.14
N LYS A 39 -7.85 -5.76 -6.31
CA LYS A 39 -8.97 -6.71 -6.31
C LYS A 39 -9.66 -6.77 -4.94
N GLU A 40 -8.89 -6.79 -3.86
CA GLU A 40 -9.43 -6.78 -2.49
C GLU A 40 -10.25 -5.51 -2.21
N ILE A 41 -9.71 -4.31 -2.48
CA ILE A 41 -10.43 -3.07 -2.20
C ILE A 41 -11.69 -2.89 -3.07
N VAL A 42 -11.70 -3.41 -4.31
CA VAL A 42 -12.90 -3.48 -5.16
C VAL A 42 -13.94 -4.42 -4.57
N ALA A 43 -13.51 -5.53 -3.97
CA ALA A 43 -14.37 -6.46 -3.24
C ALA A 43 -14.81 -5.95 -1.85
N LYS A 44 -14.61 -4.66 -1.55
CA LYS A 44 -14.89 -4.02 -0.25
C LYS A 44 -14.08 -4.64 0.91
N ARG A 45 -12.90 -5.18 0.60
CA ARG A 45 -11.99 -5.87 1.52
C ARG A 45 -10.73 -5.06 1.83
N GLY A 46 -10.77 -3.72 1.71
CA GLY A 46 -9.69 -2.86 2.16
C GLY A 46 -9.58 -2.83 3.68
N VAL A 47 -8.39 -3.10 4.22
CA VAL A 47 -8.15 -3.13 5.69
C VAL A 47 -8.16 -1.72 6.27
N LEU A 48 -7.46 -0.78 5.63
CA LEU A 48 -7.44 0.60 6.08
C LEU A 48 -8.58 1.39 5.42
N LYS A 49 -9.11 2.38 6.15
CA LYS A 49 -10.14 3.28 5.63
C LYS A 49 -9.68 4.01 4.36
N VAL A 50 -8.41 4.43 4.31
CA VAL A 50 -7.85 5.13 3.14
C VAL A 50 -7.84 4.25 1.89
N ASP A 51 -7.51 2.96 2.05
CA ASP A 51 -7.53 1.98 0.94
C ASP A 51 -8.94 1.78 0.40
N GLN A 52 -9.92 1.67 1.29
CA GLN A 52 -11.30 1.49 0.86
C GLN A 52 -11.85 2.76 0.20
N ASN A 53 -11.42 3.94 0.65
CA ASN A 53 -11.87 5.22 0.11
C ASN A 53 -11.42 5.42 -1.33
N ILE A 54 -10.20 5.05 -1.72
CA ILE A 54 -9.75 5.21 -3.12
C ILE A 54 -10.52 4.32 -4.10
N ALA A 55 -11.10 3.21 -3.63
CA ALA A 55 -11.98 2.37 -4.44
C ALA A 55 -13.41 2.92 -4.56
N MET A 56 -13.81 3.81 -3.64
CA MET A 56 -15.16 4.37 -3.56
C MET A 56 -15.25 5.83 -4.06
N ASP A 57 -14.13 6.53 -4.08
CA ASP A 57 -14.05 7.92 -4.50
C ASP A 57 -14.21 8.07 -6.01
N GLY A 58 -15.01 9.05 -6.43
CA GLY A 58 -15.38 9.24 -7.84
C GLY A 58 -14.19 9.55 -8.75
N ALA A 59 -13.14 10.18 -8.24
CA ALA A 59 -11.95 10.54 -9.02
C ALA A 59 -10.98 9.38 -9.21
N THR A 60 -10.96 8.40 -8.30
CA THR A 60 -9.95 7.33 -8.26
C THR A 60 -10.50 5.93 -8.58
N ASN A 61 -11.81 5.71 -8.43
CA ASN A 61 -12.47 4.41 -8.64
C ASN A 61 -12.21 3.81 -10.03
N ALA A 62 -12.26 4.61 -11.10
CA ALA A 62 -12.01 4.12 -12.46
C ALA A 62 -10.60 3.53 -12.62
N THR A 63 -9.58 4.22 -12.08
CA THR A 63 -8.20 3.75 -12.08
C THR A 63 -8.04 2.47 -11.25
N VAL A 64 -8.64 2.43 -10.06
CA VAL A 64 -8.63 1.24 -9.18
C VAL A 64 -9.21 0.02 -9.89
N ARG A 65 -10.36 0.15 -10.55
CA ARG A 65 -10.99 -0.94 -11.30
C ARG A 65 -10.14 -1.39 -12.48
N SER A 66 -9.53 -0.46 -13.22
CA SER A 66 -8.63 -0.79 -14.32
C SER A 66 -7.43 -1.62 -13.84
N LEU A 67 -6.82 -1.24 -12.71
CA LEU A 67 -5.69 -1.96 -12.12
C LEU A 67 -6.10 -3.35 -11.61
N ALA A 68 -7.27 -3.46 -10.95
CA ALA A 68 -7.81 -4.75 -10.49
C ALA A 68 -8.06 -5.74 -11.63
N ASN A 69 -8.57 -5.26 -12.77
CA ASN A 69 -8.88 -6.08 -13.94
C ASN A 69 -7.65 -6.40 -14.81
N GLY A 70 -6.47 -5.85 -14.49
CA GLY A 70 -5.26 -6.03 -15.29
C GLY A 70 -5.28 -5.28 -16.62
N GLY A 71 -6.19 -4.32 -16.81
CA GLY A 71 -6.34 -3.58 -18.07
C GLY A 71 -5.14 -2.70 -18.40
N SER A 72 -4.53 -2.08 -17.38
CA SER A 72 -3.19 -1.49 -17.47
C SER A 72 -2.23 -2.29 -16.58
N SER A 73 -1.01 -2.54 -17.06
CA SER A 73 -0.01 -3.33 -16.32
C SER A 73 0.36 -2.60 -15.02
N PHE A 74 -0.20 -3.07 -13.89
CA PHE A 74 0.11 -2.56 -12.56
C PHE A 74 1.62 -2.41 -12.32
N PRO A 75 2.48 -3.42 -12.62
CA PRO A 75 3.93 -3.29 -12.44
C PRO A 75 4.54 -2.11 -13.20
N SER A 76 4.06 -1.83 -14.42
CA SER A 76 4.55 -0.70 -15.23
C SER A 76 4.18 0.65 -14.62
N LEU A 77 2.91 0.83 -14.24
CA LEU A 77 2.44 2.07 -13.64
C LEU A 77 3.05 2.29 -12.25
N PHE A 78 3.16 1.23 -11.46
CA PHE A 78 3.83 1.24 -10.17
C PHE A 78 5.30 1.65 -10.33
N GLY A 79 6.04 1.06 -11.26
CA GLY A 79 7.43 1.42 -11.53
C GLY A 79 7.59 2.90 -11.92
N ARG A 80 6.72 3.41 -12.80
CA ARG A 80 6.72 4.85 -13.18
C ARG A 80 6.46 5.76 -11.98
N ALA A 81 5.52 5.39 -11.12
CA ALA A 81 5.23 6.15 -9.90
C ALA A 81 6.43 6.15 -8.93
N MET A 82 7.09 5.01 -8.75
CA MET A 82 8.27 4.87 -7.89
C MET A 82 9.47 5.69 -8.40
N VAL A 83 9.71 5.74 -9.72
CA VAL A 83 10.74 6.62 -10.32
C VAL A 83 10.44 8.09 -10.03
N LYS A 84 9.18 8.51 -10.21
CA LYS A 84 8.76 9.89 -9.92
C LYS A 84 8.93 10.23 -8.44
N MET A 85 8.55 9.32 -7.54
CA MET A 85 8.71 9.50 -6.09
C MET A 85 10.18 9.58 -5.69
N GLY A 86 11.04 8.75 -6.28
CA GLY A 86 12.48 8.73 -6.00
C GLY A 86 13.23 9.99 -6.43
N ALA A 87 12.63 10.84 -7.28
CA ALA A 87 13.20 12.11 -7.72
C ALA A 87 12.82 13.30 -6.81
N ILE A 88 12.01 13.09 -5.77
CA ILE A 88 11.57 14.17 -4.87
C ILE A 88 12.76 14.64 -4.03
N GLN A 89 13.13 15.92 -4.17
CA GLN A 89 14.10 16.62 -3.31
C GLN A 89 15.43 15.88 -3.12
N VAL A 90 15.92 15.26 -4.20
CA VAL A 90 17.18 14.51 -4.18
C VAL A 90 18.39 15.42 -3.93
N VAL A 91 19.28 14.95 -3.06
CA VAL A 91 20.55 15.61 -2.75
C VAL A 91 21.57 15.20 -3.81
N THR A 92 22.11 16.17 -4.57
CA THR A 92 22.99 15.91 -5.72
C THR A 92 24.27 16.75 -5.70
N GLY A 93 25.24 16.40 -6.55
CA GLY A 93 26.52 17.08 -6.63
C GLY A 93 27.30 16.98 -5.32
N THR A 94 27.70 18.13 -4.78
CA THR A 94 28.42 18.23 -3.49
C THR A 94 27.49 18.48 -2.31
N GLN A 95 26.17 18.48 -2.51
CA GLN A 95 25.22 18.62 -1.41
C GLN A 95 25.22 17.34 -0.55
N GLY A 96 25.14 17.50 0.77
CA GLY A 96 25.09 16.38 1.71
C GLY A 96 26.40 15.56 1.77
N GLN A 97 26.27 14.24 1.96
CA GLN A 97 27.41 13.34 2.13
C GLN A 97 27.07 11.89 1.79
N ILE A 98 28.07 11.13 1.33
CA ILE A 98 28.00 9.67 1.26
C ILE A 98 28.32 9.11 2.65
N ARG A 99 27.31 8.60 3.35
CA ARG A 99 27.45 8.04 4.69
C ARG A 99 28.13 6.67 4.66
N LYS A 100 29.05 6.43 5.60
CA LYS A 100 29.62 5.08 5.86
C LYS A 100 28.68 4.20 6.68
N SER A 101 27.83 4.83 7.49
CA SER A 101 26.75 4.18 8.23
C SER A 101 25.51 5.07 8.14
N CYS A 102 24.37 4.51 7.73
CA CYS A 102 23.12 5.27 7.62
C CYS A 102 22.65 5.85 8.96
N ARG A 103 23.14 5.31 10.08
CA ARG A 103 22.75 5.67 11.45
C ARG A 103 23.44 6.93 11.99
N VAL A 104 24.53 7.38 11.37
CA VAL A 104 25.32 8.52 11.86
C VAL A 104 25.72 9.47 10.73
N VAL A 105 25.81 10.75 11.08
CA VAL A 105 26.39 11.80 10.22
C VAL A 105 27.91 11.73 10.36
N LYS A 106 28.69 11.93 9.30
CA LYS A 106 30.14 12.11 9.49
C LYS A 106 30.38 13.38 10.31
N LYS A 107 31.35 13.32 11.22
CA LYS A 107 31.91 14.52 11.84
C LYS A 107 32.84 15.20 10.86
#